data_AF-A0A3P8RJR6-F1
#
_entry.id   AF-A0A3P8RJR6-F1
#
_cell.length_a   1.000
_cell.length_b   1.000
_cell.length_c   1.000
_cell.angle_alpha   90.00
_cell.angle_beta   90.00
_cell.angle_gamma   90.00
#
_symmetry.space_group_name_H-M   'P 1'
#
loop_
_entity.id
_entity.type
_entity.pdbx_description
1 polymer ?
#
loop_
_entity_poly.entity_id
_entity_poly.type
_entity_poly.pdbx_seq_one_letter_code
_entity_poly.pdbx_strand_id
1 'polypeptide(L)' 'MTQHKLINGECHTQNLYSCLFVQDRLGLAAMDKAGKLVFLATEGDHLQFTREWFNANLLPYLR' A
#
# COMPACT_ATOMS: atom_id res chain seq x y z
N MET A 1 2.77 20.15 14.10
CA MET A 1 3.98 19.38 14.48
C MET A 1 3.52 18.14 15.24
N THR A 2 3.12 17.09 14.52
CA THR A 2 2.46 15.93 15.11
C THR A 2 3.51 14.97 15.66
N GLN A 3 3.56 14.86 16.99
CA GLN A 3 4.59 14.13 17.71
C GLN A 3 4.61 12.65 17.31
N HIS A 4 5.72 12.19 16.74
CA HIS A 4 6.05 10.77 16.63
C HIS A 4 6.52 10.29 17.99
N LYS A 5 5.58 10.12 18.93
CA LYS A 5 5.90 9.57 20.25
C LYS A 5 5.79 8.06 20.17
N LEU A 6 6.95 7.40 20.17
CA LEU A 6 7.07 5.99 20.50
C LEU A 6 6.57 5.81 21.93
N ILE A 7 5.34 5.33 22.07
CA ILE A 7 4.79 4.86 23.34
C ILE A 7 5.08 3.35 23.42
N ASN A 8 5.91 2.94 24.38
CA ASN A 8 6.19 1.55 24.75
C ASN A 8 6.75 0.61 23.66
N GLY A 9 7.35 1.14 22.59
CA GLY A 9 7.96 0.33 21.52
C GLY A 9 6.95 -0.38 20.60
N GLU A 10 5.65 -0.17 20.80
CA GLU A 10 4.60 -0.76 19.99
C GLU A 10 3.95 0.29 19.10
N CYS A 11 3.94 0.00 17.81
CA CYS A 11 3.40 0.89 16.80
C CYS A 11 1.99 0.50 16.44
N HIS A 12 1.04 1.17 17.06
CA HIS A 12 -0.38 0.96 16.82
C HIS A 12 -0.90 2.06 15.90
N THR A 13 -0.81 1.84 14.58
CA THR A 13 -1.51 2.68 13.60
C THR A 13 -2.18 1.80 12.56
N GLN A 14 -3.51 1.92 12.46
CA GLN A 14 -4.38 1.15 11.56
C GLN A 14 -4.38 1.69 10.11
N ASN A 15 -3.32 2.38 9.68
CA ASN A 15 -3.25 3.01 8.36
C ASN A 15 -1.84 2.99 7.74
N LEU A 16 -1.71 3.51 6.51
CA LEU A 16 -0.52 3.48 5.64
C LEU A 16 0.78 4.00 6.31
N TYR A 17 0.67 4.70 7.45
CA TYR A 17 1.78 5.10 8.31
C TYR A 17 2.03 4.09 9.46
N SER A 18 1.84 2.81 9.17
CA SER A 18 2.26 1.72 10.06
C SER A 18 3.78 1.75 10.26
N CYS A 19 4.28 1.28 11.40
CA CYS A 19 5.74 1.24 11.60
C CYS A 19 6.44 0.28 10.65
N LEU A 20 5.72 -0.62 9.98
CA LEU A 20 6.28 -1.41 8.89
C LEU A 20 6.76 -0.51 7.75
N PHE A 21 5.99 0.53 7.41
CA PHE A 21 6.35 1.50 6.39
C PHE A 21 7.36 2.53 6.90
N VAL A 22 7.09 3.17 8.05
CA VAL A 22 7.93 4.27 8.58
C VAL A 22 9.34 3.79 8.97
N GLN A 23 9.45 2.59 9.53
CA GLN A 23 10.76 2.02 9.88
C GLN A 23 11.35 1.16 8.76
N ASP A 24 10.71 1.15 7.58
CA ASP A 24 11.13 0.44 6.37
C ASP A 24 11.50 -1.04 6.60
N ARG A 25 10.83 -1.71 7.55
CA ARG A 25 11.21 -3.07 7.99
C ARG A 25 11.12 -4.11 6.87
N LEU A 26 10.29 -3.85 5.86
CA LEU A 26 10.08 -4.70 4.69
C LEU A 26 10.57 -4.04 3.38
N GLY A 27 11.25 -2.89 3.45
CA GLY A 27 11.66 -2.14 2.26
C GLY A 27 10.50 -1.44 1.52
N LEU A 28 9.32 -1.30 2.15
CA LEU A 28 8.15 -0.70 1.51
C LEU A 28 8.37 0.77 1.16
N ALA A 29 9.06 1.55 2.02
CA ALA A 29 9.35 2.95 1.73
C ALA A 29 10.40 3.08 0.62
N ALA A 30 11.39 2.17 0.59
CA ALA A 30 12.36 2.09 -0.49
C ALA A 30 11.69 1.70 -1.83
N MET A 31 10.75 0.75 -1.83
CA MET A 31 10.00 0.33 -3.01
C MET A 31 9.05 1.41 -3.52
N ASP A 32 8.39 2.12 -2.61
CA ASP A 32 7.55 3.28 -2.94
C ASP A 32 8.37 4.38 -3.63
N LYS A 33 9.51 4.74 -3.03
CA LYS A 33 10.45 5.71 -3.61
C LYS A 33 11.03 5.26 -4.96
N ALA A 34 11.18 3.95 -5.16
CA ALA A 34 11.64 3.37 -6.42
C ALA A 34 10.51 3.21 -7.47
N GLY A 35 9.27 3.60 -7.16
CA GLY A 35 8.13 3.48 -8.07
C GLY A 35 7.67 2.05 -8.32
N LYS A 36 7.97 1.12 -7.40
CA LYS A 36 7.62 -0.31 -7.53
C LYS A 36 6.25 -0.67 -6.96
N LEU A 37 5.67 0.20 -6.12
CA LEU A 37 4.33 -0.01 -5.55
C LEU A 37 3.30 0.65 -6.46
N VAL A 38 2.36 -0.14 -6.96
CA VAL A 38 1.22 0.34 -7.75
C VAL A 38 -0.06 0.10 -6.97
N PHE A 39 -0.79 1.18 -6.69
CA PHE A 39 -2.05 1.14 -5.96
C PHE A 39 -3.21 1.29 -6.95
N LEU A 40 -3.93 0.19 -7.18
CA LEU A 40 -5.12 0.15 -8.03
C LEU A 40 -6.36 0.06 -7.15
N ALA A 41 -7.40 0.80 -7.52
CA ALA A 41 -8.71 0.74 -6.88
C ALA A 41 -9.79 0.62 -7.95
N THR A 42 -10.90 -0.02 -7.60
CA THR A 42 -12.05 -0.20 -8.47
C THR A 42 -13.33 -0.08 -7.64
N GLU A 43 -14.39 0.41 -8.26
CA GLU A 43 -15.70 0.50 -7.63
C GLU A 43 -16.35 -0.90 -7.63
N GLY A 44 -16.93 -1.27 -6.49
CA GLY A 44 -17.52 -2.59 -6.29
C GLY A 44 -17.29 -3.10 -4.87
N ASP A 45 -17.96 -4.20 -4.53
CA ASP A 45 -17.68 -4.93 -3.29
C ASP A 45 -16.42 -5.82 -3.45
N HIS A 46 -16.07 -6.57 -2.42
CA HIS A 46 -14.91 -7.46 -2.40
C HIS A 46 -14.84 -8.36 -3.65
N LEU A 47 -13.75 -8.24 -4.39
CA LEU A 47 -13.45 -8.97 -5.64
C LEU A 47 -14.45 -8.74 -6.79
N GLN A 48 -15.21 -7.65 -6.75
CA GLN A 48 -16.05 -7.24 -7.87
C GLN A 48 -15.30 -6.24 -8.74
N PHE A 49 -14.99 -6.64 -9.97
CA PHE A 49 -14.48 -5.77 -11.02
C PHE A 49 -14.94 -6.27 -12.38
N THR A 50 -15.05 -5.36 -13.34
CA THR A 50 -15.44 -5.70 -14.70
C THR A 50 -14.28 -6.33 -15.46
N ARG A 51 -14.58 -7.09 -16.53
CA ARG A 51 -13.54 -7.65 -17.40
C ARG A 51 -12.73 -6.56 -18.08
N GLU A 52 -13.39 -5.47 -18.44
CA GLU A 52 -12.77 -4.30 -19.07
C GLU A 52 -11.75 -3.68 -18.12
N TRP A 53 -12.10 -3.51 -16.83
CA TRP A 53 -11.18 -3.01 -15.82
C TRP A 53 -10.00 -3.95 -15.59
N PHE A 54 -10.25 -5.27 -15.50
CA PHE A 54 -9.18 -6.27 -15.36
C PHE A 54 -8.20 -6.23 -16.53
N ASN A 55 -8.72 -6.17 -17.75
CA ASN A 55 -7.92 -6.15 -18.97
C ASN A 55 -7.07 -4.88 -19.10
N ALA A 56 -7.61 -3.74 -18.65
CA ALA A 56 -6.90 -2.47 -18.70
C ALA A 56 -5.85 -2.32 -17.58
N ASN A 57 -6.14 -2.79 -16.37
CA ASN A 57 -5.34 -2.46 -15.19
C ASN A 57 -4.46 -3.60 -14.67
N LEU A 58 -4.88 -4.87 -14.79
CA LEU A 58 -4.12 -6.01 -14.24
C LEU A 58 -3.33 -6.77 -15.30
N LEU A 59 -3.92 -6.96 -16.48
CA LEU A 59 -3.27 -7.68 -17.59
C LEU A 59 -1.89 -7.13 -18.01
N PRO A 60 -1.60 -5.81 -17.96
CA PRO A 60 -0.26 -5.30 -18.25
C PRO A 60 0.85 -5.85 -17.34
N TYR A 61 0.53 -6.29 -16.12
CA TYR A 61 1.50 -6.84 -15.16
C TYR A 61 1.72 -8.35 -15.30
N LEU A 62 0.90 -9.04 -16.10
CA LEU A 62 0.91 -10.50 -16.22
C LEU A 62 1.49 -11.00 -17.56
N ARG A 63 1.82 -10.09 -18.48
CA ARG A 63 2.33 -10.41 -19.82
C ARG A 63 3.85 -10.37 -19.89
#